data_AF-A0AAU7XE31-F1
#
_entry.id   AF-A0AAU7XE31-F1
#
_cell.length_a   1.000
_cell.length_b   1.000
_cell.length_c   1.000
_cell.angle_alpha   90.00
_cell.angle_beta   90.00
_cell.angle_gamma   90.00
#
_symmetry.space_group_name_H-M   'P 1'
#
loop_
_entity.id
_entity.type
_entity.pdbx_description
1 polymer ?
#
loop_
_entity_poly.entity_id
_entity_poly.type
_entity_poly.pdbx_seq_one_letter_code
_entity_poly.pdbx_strand_id
1 'polypeptide(L)'
;MAVPVALSVILLGESNRPEIDFIGAGRGSLHPASMITAAISDLFGQGAQEVDYWGPPSEAFGVTDIYLAQNMGAFYAGAIPIAAILFLGIVRGELLRREIVFFTIFGVLFVLYAFGWYTPAFRLMYDFLPGVKIYRRPADATFMIGFAISMLGGYCAHRWISGEVAPASRATRVAQWILAAIVFVALPTAFALHADRVAVAIKPTLVAMGFTLVAVGLMILGRRLGSRLAVVTIGLFVAFTAVDLHINNAPNESTAYPSEMFNAIRQDTDDPTIRFLKEATARDQSPTVRDRVELVGLGFHWPNASMIHRLDNTLGYNPLRIKSYAQATGAEDHVALPQQRVFSALMPNYDSLLADMLGLRYIAIGVPLAQIDPQASSRQVHEVAHFEGSWIYENPNTLPRVLFVPQAATADFDQIIKTGQWPEGFDPRKTVLLGAGAPVGGAPAPEGTDLTKAVAITAYHNATVEIAVDAPVEGWIVLNDVYHRWWGATVDGRDAPIEKANVLFRAVKVPAGKHTLVFTFHPFRGAIADLKAKYLP
;
A
#
# COMPACT_ATOMS: atom_id res chain seq x y z
N MET A 1 14.19 -12.25 -2.65
CA MET A 1 13.72 -11.26 -1.65
C MET A 1 14.77 -10.20 -1.32
N ALA A 2 16.05 -10.54 -1.11
CA ALA A 2 17.07 -9.56 -0.67
C ALA A 2 17.25 -8.33 -1.59
N VAL A 3 17.32 -8.54 -2.92
CA VAL A 3 17.52 -7.44 -3.89
C VAL A 3 16.38 -6.42 -3.88
N PRO A 4 15.08 -6.82 -4.03
CA PRO A 4 13.97 -5.87 -3.91
C PRO A 4 13.96 -5.11 -2.58
N VAL A 5 14.20 -5.79 -1.46
CA VAL A 5 14.25 -5.15 -0.14
C VAL A 5 15.36 -4.11 -0.06
N ALA A 6 16.56 -4.44 -0.54
CA ALA A 6 17.68 -3.50 -0.55
C ALA A 6 17.38 -2.26 -1.41
N LEU A 7 16.82 -2.45 -2.61
CA LEU A 7 16.42 -1.33 -3.48
C LEU A 7 15.33 -0.46 -2.84
N SER A 8 14.32 -1.07 -2.19
CA SER A 8 13.29 -0.34 -1.46
C SER A 8 13.87 0.47 -0.29
N VAL A 9 14.83 -0.09 0.46
CA VAL A 9 15.51 0.62 1.56
C VAL A 9 16.33 1.81 1.05
N ILE A 10 16.96 1.69 -0.13
CA ILE A 10 17.67 2.83 -0.74
C ILE A 10 16.69 3.91 -1.18
N LEU A 11 15.59 3.53 -1.84
CA LEU A 11 14.53 4.46 -2.25
C LEU A 11 13.87 5.16 -1.05
N LEU A 12 13.74 4.45 0.07
CA LEU A 12 13.10 4.95 1.30
C LEU A 12 13.72 6.28 1.76
N GLY A 13 15.05 6.41 1.68
CA GLY A 13 15.77 7.62 2.08
C GLY A 13 15.41 8.89 1.29
N GLU A 14 14.83 8.75 0.10
CA GLU A 14 14.37 9.86 -0.74
C GLU A 14 12.86 9.92 -0.90
N SER A 15 12.16 9.08 -0.16
CA SER A 15 10.71 8.99 -0.25
C SER A 15 10.02 10.07 0.58
N ASN A 16 8.71 10.21 0.37
CA ASN A 16 7.82 10.98 1.23
C ASN A 16 7.70 10.40 2.66
N ARG A 17 8.23 9.20 2.91
CA ARG A 17 8.11 8.51 4.19
C ARG A 17 9.38 7.71 4.54
N PRO A 18 10.51 8.38 4.85
CA PRO A 18 11.78 7.71 5.10
C PRO A 18 11.82 6.90 6.40
N GLU A 19 10.97 7.25 7.37
CA GLU A 19 10.78 6.50 8.60
C GLU A 19 9.33 6.62 9.07
N ILE A 20 8.96 5.75 10.01
CA ILE A 20 7.69 5.83 10.71
C ILE A 20 8.03 6.13 12.15
N ASP A 21 7.66 7.33 12.60
CA ASP A 21 7.89 7.75 13.98
C ASP A 21 7.15 6.83 14.97
N PHE A 22 7.57 6.85 16.23
CA PHE A 22 7.01 5.97 17.24
C PHE A 22 5.49 6.17 17.40
N ILE A 23 5.03 7.42 17.26
CA ILE A 23 3.61 7.74 17.37
C ILE A 23 2.86 7.13 16.19
N GLY A 24 3.29 7.37 14.95
CA GLY A 24 2.69 6.82 13.76
C GLY A 24 2.69 5.29 13.72
N ALA A 25 3.77 4.65 14.20
CA ALA A 25 3.85 3.21 14.30
C ALA A 25 2.86 2.65 15.34
N GLY A 26 2.83 3.26 16.53
CA GLY A 26 1.97 2.79 17.61
C GLY A 26 0.47 3.06 17.38
N ARG A 27 0.08 3.98 16.48
CA ARG A 27 -1.30 4.03 15.99
C ARG A 27 -1.75 2.71 15.36
N GLY A 28 -0.81 1.87 14.88
CA GLY A 28 -1.10 0.52 14.39
C GLY A 28 -1.07 -0.58 15.46
N SER A 29 -1.27 -0.26 16.75
CA SER A 29 -1.25 -1.23 17.86
C SER A 29 -2.50 -2.11 17.89
N LEU A 30 -2.31 -3.40 18.17
CA LEU A 30 -3.40 -4.33 18.45
C LEU A 30 -3.88 -4.12 19.88
N HIS A 31 -5.12 -3.69 20.05
CA HIS A 31 -5.73 -3.60 21.38
C HIS A 31 -5.79 -5.01 22.03
N PRO A 32 -5.43 -5.19 23.32
CA PRO A 32 -5.41 -6.50 23.95
C PRO A 32 -6.75 -7.26 23.90
N ALA A 33 -7.88 -6.54 23.96
CA ALA A 33 -9.21 -7.13 23.80
C ALA A 33 -9.38 -7.85 22.45
N SER A 34 -8.73 -7.39 21.37
CA SER A 34 -8.77 -8.05 20.07
C SER A 34 -8.15 -9.44 20.09
N MET A 35 -7.34 -9.81 21.09
CA MET A 35 -6.79 -11.18 21.20
C MET A 35 -7.86 -12.26 21.35
N ILE A 36 -9.03 -11.91 21.88
CA ILE A 36 -10.12 -12.86 22.05
C ILE A 36 -10.61 -13.41 20.70
N THR A 37 -10.39 -12.67 19.61
CA THR A 37 -10.83 -13.09 18.27
C THR A 37 -10.05 -14.30 17.75
N ALA A 38 -8.89 -14.61 18.34
CA ALA A 38 -8.17 -15.86 18.11
C ALA A 38 -9.01 -17.09 18.49
N ALA A 39 -9.87 -16.96 19.50
CA ALA A 39 -10.72 -18.02 20.04
C ALA A 39 -12.20 -17.88 19.66
N ILE A 40 -12.70 -16.65 19.49
CA ILE A 40 -14.10 -16.35 19.17
C ILE A 40 -14.14 -15.50 17.91
N SER A 41 -14.38 -16.15 16.77
CA SER A 41 -14.56 -15.45 15.50
C SER A 41 -15.74 -14.48 15.58
N ASP A 42 -15.54 -13.33 14.94
CA ASP A 42 -16.59 -12.32 14.74
C ASP A 42 -17.28 -11.81 16.01
N LEU A 43 -16.63 -11.92 17.18
CA LEU A 43 -17.20 -11.43 18.44
C LEU A 43 -17.61 -9.96 18.31
N PHE A 44 -16.77 -9.15 17.69
CA PHE A 44 -16.92 -7.70 17.57
C PHE A 44 -17.66 -7.22 16.31
N GLY A 45 -18.21 -8.13 15.50
CA GLY A 45 -18.88 -7.77 14.23
C GLY A 45 -17.90 -7.36 13.13
N GLN A 46 -16.71 -7.95 13.10
CA GLN A 46 -15.65 -7.68 12.13
C GLN A 46 -15.82 -8.41 10.78
N GLY A 47 -16.77 -9.35 10.71
CA GLY A 47 -17.02 -10.20 9.55
C GLY A 47 -17.83 -9.57 8.43
N ALA A 48 -18.40 -8.38 8.62
CA ALA A 48 -19.10 -7.65 7.56
C ALA A 48 -19.01 -6.14 7.81
N GLN A 49 -18.82 -5.35 6.75
CA GLN A 49 -18.63 -3.90 6.87
C GLN A 49 -19.92 -3.15 7.22
N GLU A 50 -21.07 -3.72 6.87
CA GLU A 50 -22.38 -3.16 7.19
C GLU A 50 -22.83 -3.43 8.63
N VAL A 51 -22.12 -4.31 9.34
CA VAL A 51 -22.40 -4.61 10.75
C VAL A 51 -21.86 -3.49 11.61
N ASP A 52 -22.62 -3.17 12.66
CA ASP A 52 -22.22 -2.22 13.68
C ASP A 52 -21.04 -2.79 14.51
N TYR A 53 -19.84 -2.60 13.96
CA TYR A 53 -18.58 -3.04 14.56
C TYR A 53 -18.36 -2.34 15.91
N TRP A 54 -18.18 -3.15 16.94
CA TRP A 54 -18.10 -2.67 18.33
C TRP A 54 -16.81 -3.04 19.03
N GLY A 55 -15.82 -3.60 18.31
CA GLY A 55 -14.48 -3.89 18.84
C GLY A 55 -13.58 -2.66 18.85
N PRO A 56 -12.36 -2.73 19.41
CA PRO A 56 -11.41 -1.62 19.33
C PRO A 56 -11.02 -1.32 17.86
N PRO A 57 -10.95 -0.06 17.40
CA PRO A 57 -11.02 1.18 18.18
C PRO A 57 -12.39 1.88 18.18
N SER A 58 -13.50 1.12 18.16
CA SER A 58 -14.85 1.71 18.23
C SER A 58 -15.05 2.52 19.52
N GLU A 59 -16.06 3.39 19.52
CA GLU A 59 -16.41 4.24 20.66
C GLU A 59 -16.69 3.44 21.94
N ALA A 60 -17.11 2.17 21.81
CA ALA A 60 -17.33 1.29 22.95
C ALA A 60 -16.06 0.99 23.77
N PHE A 61 -14.87 1.24 23.21
CA PHE A 61 -13.58 1.10 23.90
C PHE A 61 -12.92 2.46 24.20
N GLY A 62 -13.66 3.56 24.04
CA GLY A 62 -13.19 4.93 24.29
C GLY A 62 -12.15 5.41 23.28
N VAL A 63 -11.50 6.53 23.61
CA VAL A 63 -10.43 7.10 22.77
C VAL A 63 -9.16 6.26 22.94
N THR A 64 -8.85 5.47 21.91
CA THR A 64 -7.67 4.58 21.91
C THR A 64 -6.49 5.14 21.12
N ASP A 65 -6.71 6.18 20.30
CA ASP A 65 -5.76 6.71 19.31
C ASP A 65 -5.21 5.67 18.29
N ILE A 66 -5.81 4.47 18.24
CA ILE A 66 -5.47 3.43 17.26
C ILE A 66 -6.15 3.74 15.93
N TYR A 67 -5.43 3.50 14.84
CA TYR A 67 -5.90 3.57 13.46
C TYR A 67 -5.70 2.23 12.73
N LEU A 68 -6.59 1.29 13.02
CA LEU A 68 -6.66 -0.02 12.39
C LEU A 68 -8.03 -0.20 11.71
N ALA A 69 -8.03 -0.86 10.56
CA ALA A 69 -9.27 -1.29 9.94
C ALA A 69 -9.92 -2.42 10.76
N GLN A 70 -11.25 -2.51 10.74
CA GLN A 70 -12.02 -3.45 11.56
C GLN A 70 -11.54 -4.91 11.42
N ASN A 71 -11.18 -5.30 10.19
CA ASN A 71 -10.67 -6.64 9.87
C ASN A 71 -9.28 -6.95 10.45
N MET A 72 -8.48 -5.94 10.78
CA MET A 72 -7.12 -6.15 11.31
C MET A 72 -7.11 -6.72 12.73
N GLY A 73 -8.21 -6.57 13.47
CA GLY A 73 -8.42 -7.20 14.77
C GLY A 73 -8.93 -8.65 14.67
N ALA A 74 -9.24 -9.14 13.47
CA ALA A 74 -9.84 -10.45 13.23
C ALA A 74 -8.77 -11.48 12.84
N PHE A 75 -8.42 -12.40 13.75
CA PHE A 75 -7.43 -13.45 13.45
C PHE A 75 -7.79 -14.79 14.11
N TYR A 76 -8.93 -15.35 13.73
CA TYR A 76 -9.37 -16.63 14.26
C TYR A 76 -8.35 -17.76 13.99
N ALA A 77 -7.95 -18.48 15.05
CA ALA A 77 -6.85 -19.44 15.00
C ALA A 77 -7.30 -20.91 14.92
N GLY A 78 -8.62 -21.16 14.89
CA GLY A 78 -9.20 -22.49 14.83
C GLY A 78 -9.46 -23.12 16.21
N ALA A 79 -10.55 -23.88 16.32
CA ALA A 79 -11.01 -24.47 17.57
C ALA A 79 -10.08 -25.58 18.09
N ILE A 80 -9.44 -26.38 17.22
CA ILE A 80 -8.49 -27.43 17.66
C ILE A 80 -7.25 -26.80 18.31
N PRO A 81 -6.52 -25.87 17.67
CA PRO A 81 -5.37 -25.22 18.30
C PRO A 81 -5.71 -24.54 19.62
N ILE A 82 -6.82 -23.80 19.67
CA ILE A 82 -7.28 -23.11 20.89
C ILE A 82 -7.63 -24.11 21.99
N ALA A 83 -8.43 -25.14 21.70
CA ALA A 83 -8.75 -26.18 22.67
C ALA A 83 -7.49 -26.88 23.19
N ALA A 84 -6.55 -27.23 22.31
CA ALA A 84 -5.31 -27.89 22.69
C ALA A 84 -4.45 -26.99 23.61
N ILE A 85 -4.33 -25.70 23.30
CA ILE A 85 -3.57 -24.75 24.14
C ILE A 85 -4.23 -24.54 25.51
N LEU A 86 -5.55 -24.35 25.57
CA LEU A 86 -6.26 -24.10 26.83
C LEU A 86 -6.27 -25.35 27.73
N PHE A 87 -6.58 -26.52 27.17
CA PHE A 87 -6.77 -27.75 27.96
C PHE A 87 -5.49 -28.57 28.13
N LEU A 88 -4.43 -28.35 27.33
CA LEU A 88 -3.19 -29.13 27.43
C LEU A 88 -1.97 -28.21 27.58
N GLY A 89 -1.90 -27.16 26.77
CA GLY A 89 -0.76 -26.25 26.72
C GLY A 89 -0.46 -25.55 28.05
N ILE A 90 -1.34 -24.64 28.46
CA ILE A 90 -1.07 -23.66 29.53
C ILE A 90 -1.01 -24.34 30.90
N VAL A 91 -2.10 -24.98 31.32
CA VAL A 91 -2.23 -25.50 32.69
C VAL A 91 -1.36 -26.74 32.93
N ARG A 92 -1.04 -27.53 31.90
CA ARG A 92 -0.16 -28.70 32.04
C ARG A 92 1.30 -28.43 31.69
N GLY A 93 1.66 -27.19 31.34
CA GLY A 93 3.03 -26.81 31.02
C GLY A 93 3.58 -27.39 29.72
N GLU A 94 2.71 -27.89 28.83
CA GLU A 94 3.13 -28.51 27.57
C GLU A 94 3.75 -27.49 26.60
N LEU A 95 3.43 -26.20 26.75
CA LEU A 95 4.05 -25.10 25.99
C LEU A 95 5.49 -24.78 26.44
N LEU A 96 5.91 -25.26 27.61
CA LEU A 96 7.25 -24.99 28.17
C LEU A 96 8.23 -26.15 27.94
N ARG A 97 7.79 -27.16 27.20
CA ARG A 97 8.59 -28.30 26.79
C ARG A 97 9.74 -27.85 25.89
N ARG A 98 10.93 -28.44 26.08
CA ARG A 98 12.16 -28.02 25.38
C ARG A 98 12.03 -28.10 23.86
N GLU A 99 11.22 -29.03 23.39
CA GLU A 99 10.93 -29.32 21.99
C GLU A 99 10.11 -28.22 21.30
N ILE A 100 9.33 -27.43 22.06
CA ILE A 100 8.39 -26.44 21.51
C ILE A 100 8.53 -25.03 22.10
N VAL A 101 9.27 -24.86 23.20
CA VAL A 101 9.39 -23.59 23.94
C VAL A 101 9.85 -22.43 23.06
N PHE A 102 10.61 -22.71 22.00
CA PHE A 102 10.95 -21.71 20.98
C PHE A 102 9.69 -21.02 20.41
N PHE A 103 8.68 -21.79 20.01
CA PHE A 103 7.43 -21.24 19.45
C PHE A 103 6.60 -20.52 20.51
N THR A 104 6.70 -20.93 21.78
CA THR A 104 6.08 -20.21 22.90
C THR A 104 6.72 -18.83 23.09
N ILE A 105 8.05 -18.77 23.14
CA ILE A 105 8.80 -17.50 23.23
C ILE A 105 8.52 -16.63 22.00
N PHE A 106 8.56 -17.22 20.80
CA PHE A 106 8.25 -16.56 19.55
C PHE A 106 6.84 -15.94 19.58
N GLY A 107 5.82 -16.72 19.96
CA GLY A 107 4.44 -16.23 20.07
C GLY A 107 4.30 -15.11 21.08
N VAL A 108 4.89 -15.25 22.28
CA VAL A 108 4.89 -14.19 23.31
C VAL A 108 5.56 -12.92 22.81
N LEU A 109 6.73 -13.02 22.17
CA LEU A 109 7.45 -11.87 21.61
C LEU A 109 6.60 -11.13 20.57
N PHE A 110 5.92 -11.85 19.67
CA PHE A 110 5.06 -11.22 18.67
C PHE A 110 3.75 -10.68 19.24
N VAL A 111 3.19 -11.27 20.30
CA VAL A 111 2.06 -10.67 21.03
C VAL A 111 2.49 -9.36 21.68
N LEU A 112 3.65 -9.33 22.35
CA LEU A 112 4.20 -8.11 22.97
C LEU A 112 4.49 -7.03 21.91
N TYR A 113 5.03 -7.43 20.76
CA TYR A 113 5.23 -6.53 19.62
C TYR A 113 3.89 -6.01 19.10
N ALA A 114 2.91 -6.88 18.82
CA ALA A 114 1.61 -6.54 18.24
C ALA A 114 0.81 -5.59 19.13
N PHE A 115 0.89 -5.77 20.45
CA PHE A 115 0.23 -4.88 21.40
C PHE A 115 0.73 -3.44 21.34
N GLY A 116 1.89 -3.19 20.74
CA GLY A 116 2.38 -1.84 20.50
C GLY A 116 2.36 -0.99 21.78
N TRP A 117 1.60 0.12 21.78
CA TRP A 117 1.46 1.04 22.90
C TRP A 117 0.93 0.44 24.21
N TYR A 118 0.25 -0.70 24.15
CA TYR A 118 -0.25 -1.37 25.36
C TYR A 118 0.86 -2.08 26.15
N THR A 119 2.10 -2.11 25.64
CA THR A 119 3.24 -2.66 26.37
C THR A 119 4.48 -1.78 26.25
N PRO A 120 5.34 -1.72 27.29
CA PRO A 120 6.65 -1.07 27.17
C PRO A 120 7.60 -1.85 26.25
N ALA A 121 7.31 -3.12 25.95
CA ALA A 121 8.16 -3.98 25.13
C ALA A 121 8.29 -3.44 23.70
N PHE A 122 7.21 -2.96 23.10
CA PHE A 122 7.26 -2.38 21.75
C PHE A 122 8.16 -1.14 21.69
N ARG A 123 8.15 -0.28 22.73
CA ARG A 123 9.04 0.87 22.81
C ARG A 123 10.51 0.46 22.80
N LEU A 124 10.87 -0.55 23.59
CA LEU A 124 12.23 -1.09 23.62
C LEU A 124 12.61 -1.68 22.26
N MET A 125 11.71 -2.44 21.62
CA MET A 125 11.95 -2.99 20.28
C MET A 125 12.12 -1.87 19.24
N TYR A 126 11.29 -0.82 19.30
CA TYR A 126 11.36 0.32 18.37
C TYR A 126 12.67 1.10 18.50
N ASP A 127 13.15 1.31 19.73
CA ASP A 127 14.36 2.09 19.98
C ASP A 127 15.65 1.30 19.70
N PHE A 128 15.67 -0.01 20.01
CA PHE A 128 16.90 -0.80 20.03
C PHE A 128 17.00 -1.89 18.97
N LEU A 129 15.89 -2.40 18.41
CA LEU A 129 15.94 -3.50 17.44
C LEU A 129 16.01 -2.92 16.00
N PRO A 130 17.10 -3.17 15.25
CA PRO A 130 17.22 -2.70 13.89
C PRO A 130 16.09 -3.21 13.00
N GLY A 131 15.54 -2.32 12.17
CA GLY A 131 14.46 -2.67 11.24
C GLY A 131 13.05 -2.54 11.80
N VAL A 132 12.83 -2.28 13.10
CA VAL A 132 11.45 -2.03 13.59
C VAL A 132 10.87 -0.72 13.04
N LYS A 133 11.71 0.32 12.93
CA LYS A 133 11.30 1.67 12.46
C LYS A 133 10.84 1.75 11.00
N ILE A 134 11.08 0.69 10.21
CA ILE A 134 10.65 0.62 8.80
C ILE A 134 9.27 -0.05 8.65
N TYR A 135 8.71 -0.66 9.70
CA TYR A 135 7.37 -1.25 9.68
C TYR A 135 6.31 -0.30 10.23
N ARG A 136 5.15 -0.27 9.58
CA ARG A 136 4.07 0.71 9.84
C ARG A 136 3.19 0.36 11.02
N ARG A 137 2.93 -0.91 11.28
CA ARG A 137 1.90 -1.34 12.22
C ARG A 137 2.36 -2.58 12.99
N PRO A 138 2.47 -2.50 14.33
CA PRO A 138 2.74 -3.69 15.12
C PRO A 138 1.66 -4.78 14.98
N ALA A 139 0.39 -4.41 14.79
CA ALA A 139 -0.72 -5.36 14.65
C ALA A 139 -0.57 -6.34 13.46
N ASP A 140 0.22 -6.01 12.44
CA ASP A 140 0.50 -6.92 11.31
C ASP A 140 1.23 -8.21 11.78
N ALA A 141 1.82 -8.19 12.97
CA ALA A 141 2.39 -9.38 13.62
C ALA A 141 1.35 -10.45 13.99
N THR A 142 0.05 -10.16 13.90
CA THR A 142 -1.03 -11.17 14.06
C THR A 142 -0.82 -12.40 13.16
N PHE A 143 -0.22 -12.25 11.98
CA PHE A 143 0.15 -13.39 11.14
C PHE A 143 1.15 -14.33 11.82
N MET A 144 2.17 -13.77 12.48
CA MET A 144 3.17 -14.54 13.24
C MET A 144 2.57 -15.17 14.50
N ILE A 145 1.63 -14.46 15.14
CA ILE A 145 0.87 -14.99 16.28
C ILE A 145 0.03 -16.19 15.87
N GLY A 146 -0.72 -16.10 14.75
CA GLY A 146 -1.51 -17.21 14.21
C GLY A 146 -0.66 -18.43 13.86
N PHE A 147 0.53 -18.21 13.27
CA PHE A 147 1.51 -19.27 13.03
C PHE A 147 1.97 -19.94 14.33
N ALA A 148 2.31 -19.15 15.36
CA ALA A 148 2.72 -19.68 16.65
C ALA A 148 1.60 -20.51 17.32
N ILE A 149 0.37 -20.01 17.32
CA ILE A 149 -0.80 -20.72 17.86
C ILE A 149 -1.01 -22.05 17.13
N SER A 150 -0.88 -22.06 15.80
CA SER A 150 -1.03 -23.27 14.99
C SER A 150 0.04 -24.32 15.34
N MET A 151 1.30 -23.90 15.46
CA MET A 151 2.41 -24.79 15.85
C MET A 151 2.22 -25.36 17.26
N LEU A 152 1.89 -24.50 18.23
CA LEU A 152 1.69 -24.88 19.63
C LEU A 152 0.47 -25.78 19.82
N GLY A 153 -0.64 -25.45 19.17
CA GLY A 153 -1.87 -26.22 19.18
C GLY A 153 -1.69 -27.60 18.55
N GLY A 154 -1.05 -27.65 17.37
CA GLY A 154 -0.73 -28.90 16.68
C GLY A 154 0.19 -29.80 17.50
N TYR A 155 1.22 -29.24 18.12
CA TYR A 155 2.11 -29.98 19.03
C TYR A 155 1.36 -30.56 20.24
N CYS A 156 0.55 -29.75 20.92
CA CYS A 156 -0.27 -30.20 22.05
C CYS A 156 -1.24 -31.32 21.65
N ALA A 157 -1.92 -31.15 20.51
CA ALA A 157 -2.85 -32.14 19.97
C ALA A 157 -2.13 -33.46 19.61
N HIS A 158 -0.97 -33.37 18.95
CA HIS A 158 -0.14 -34.52 18.61
C HIS A 158 0.24 -35.32 19.86
N ARG A 159 0.81 -34.66 20.88
CA ARG A 159 1.23 -35.35 22.10
C ARG A 159 0.07 -35.96 22.88
N TRP A 160 -1.11 -35.34 22.81
CA TRP A 160 -2.31 -35.89 23.40
C TRP A 160 -2.75 -37.19 22.71
N ILE A 161 -2.75 -37.23 21.38
CA ILE A 161 -3.12 -38.40 20.57
C ILE A 161 -2.08 -39.53 20.72
N SER A 162 -0.79 -39.17 20.75
CA SER A 162 0.32 -40.11 20.97
C SER A 162 0.36 -40.68 22.39
N GLY A 163 -0.49 -40.19 23.31
CA GLY A 163 -0.56 -40.67 24.69
C GLY A 163 0.57 -40.17 25.58
N GLU A 164 1.38 -39.24 25.11
CA GLU A 164 2.55 -38.69 25.80
C GLU A 164 2.21 -37.66 26.88
N VAL A 165 0.97 -37.16 26.89
CA VAL A 165 0.47 -36.24 27.92
C VAL A 165 -0.08 -37.04 29.09
N ALA A 166 0.51 -36.81 30.26
CA ALA A 166 0.13 -37.44 31.53
C ALA A 166 -1.34 -37.15 31.91
N PRO A 167 -1.99 -38.05 32.67
CA PRO A 167 -3.31 -37.80 33.23
C PRO A 167 -3.34 -36.55 34.11
N ALA A 168 -4.39 -35.75 34.00
CA ALA A 168 -4.54 -34.56 34.83
C ALA A 168 -5.10 -34.88 36.23
N SER A 169 -4.52 -34.25 37.25
CA SER A 169 -5.10 -34.21 38.59
C SER A 169 -6.48 -33.54 38.59
N ARG A 170 -7.26 -33.71 39.66
CA ARG A 170 -8.55 -33.01 39.81
C ARG A 170 -8.36 -31.49 39.78
N ALA A 171 -7.34 -30.98 40.47
CA ALA A 171 -7.02 -29.55 40.50
C ALA A 171 -6.67 -29.01 39.11
N THR A 172 -5.84 -29.74 38.35
CA THR A 172 -5.46 -29.39 36.97
C THR A 172 -6.70 -29.32 36.07
N ARG A 173 -7.63 -30.29 36.17
CA ARG A 173 -8.88 -30.26 35.40
C ARG A 173 -9.77 -29.07 35.75
N VAL A 174 -9.90 -28.74 37.04
CA VAL A 174 -10.65 -27.55 37.47
C VAL A 174 -10.04 -26.28 36.89
N ALA A 175 -8.72 -26.11 36.99
CA ALA A 175 -8.01 -24.96 36.42
C ALA A 175 -8.19 -24.83 34.89
N GLN A 176 -8.23 -25.95 34.16
CA GLN A 176 -8.50 -25.95 32.72
C GLN A 176 -9.90 -25.45 32.38
N TRP A 177 -10.91 -25.91 33.11
CA TRP A 177 -12.28 -25.46 32.92
C TRP A 177 -12.48 -24.01 33.33
N ILE A 178 -11.80 -23.54 34.39
CA ILE A 178 -11.77 -22.12 34.75
C ILE A 178 -11.17 -21.30 33.61
N LEU A 179 -10.04 -21.72 33.07
CA LEU A 179 -9.39 -21.01 31.96
C LEU A 179 -10.29 -20.96 30.71
N ALA A 180 -10.93 -22.08 30.36
CA ALA A 180 -11.91 -22.11 29.27
C ALA A 180 -13.12 -21.21 29.55
N ALA A 181 -13.65 -21.21 30.78
CA ALA A 181 -14.75 -20.33 31.16
C ALA A 181 -14.36 -18.84 31.13
N ILE A 182 -13.10 -18.50 31.43
CA ILE A 182 -12.61 -17.12 31.29
C ILE A 182 -12.66 -16.71 29.82
N VAL A 183 -12.13 -17.54 28.91
CA VAL A 183 -12.04 -17.23 27.47
C VAL A 183 -13.41 -17.20 26.80
N PHE A 184 -14.28 -18.18 27.09
CA PHE A 184 -15.54 -18.35 26.36
C PHE A 184 -16.78 -17.81 27.08
N VAL A 185 -16.67 -17.37 28.34
CA VAL A 185 -17.81 -16.83 29.10
C VAL A 185 -17.44 -15.49 29.73
N ALA A 186 -16.47 -15.45 30.65
CA ALA A 186 -16.23 -14.25 31.45
C ALA A 186 -15.79 -13.05 30.61
N LEU A 187 -14.79 -13.20 29.74
CA LEU A 187 -14.30 -12.13 28.87
C LEU A 187 -15.32 -11.64 27.84
N PRO A 188 -15.97 -12.50 27.01
CA PRO A 188 -16.94 -12.02 26.03
C PRO A 188 -18.15 -11.38 26.71
N THR A 189 -18.62 -11.91 27.84
CA THR A 189 -19.67 -11.26 28.64
C THR A 189 -19.22 -9.91 29.19
N ALA A 190 -18.00 -9.79 29.71
CA ALA A 190 -17.48 -8.52 30.22
C ALA A 190 -17.37 -7.47 29.11
N PHE A 191 -16.83 -7.82 27.93
CA PHE A 191 -16.78 -6.90 26.79
C PHE A 191 -18.17 -6.50 26.31
N ALA A 192 -19.09 -7.46 26.20
CA ALA A 192 -20.44 -7.18 25.73
C ALA A 192 -21.26 -6.34 26.71
N LEU A 193 -21.08 -6.52 28.02
CA LEU A 193 -21.69 -5.65 29.04
C LEU A 193 -21.08 -4.25 29.01
N HIS A 194 -19.76 -4.14 28.86
CA HIS A 194 -19.07 -2.86 28.76
C HIS A 194 -19.54 -2.03 27.55
N ALA A 195 -19.75 -2.70 26.41
CA ALA A 195 -20.14 -2.08 25.15
C ALA A 195 -21.67 -1.96 24.95
N ASP A 196 -22.49 -2.46 25.88
CA ASP A 196 -23.94 -2.63 25.72
C ASP A 196 -24.34 -3.44 24.46
N ARG A 197 -23.59 -4.52 24.18
CA ARG A 197 -23.75 -5.39 23.00
C ARG A 197 -24.05 -6.86 23.34
N VAL A 198 -24.63 -7.12 24.51
CA VAL A 198 -24.90 -8.50 25.00
C VAL A 198 -25.64 -9.34 23.97
N ALA A 199 -26.72 -8.81 23.36
CA ALA A 199 -27.52 -9.55 22.40
C ALA A 199 -26.72 -10.02 21.18
N VAL A 200 -25.83 -9.16 20.67
CA VAL A 200 -25.02 -9.42 19.47
C VAL A 200 -23.86 -10.38 19.77
N ALA A 201 -23.30 -10.33 20.99
CA ALA A 201 -22.18 -11.18 21.40
C ALA A 201 -22.57 -12.64 21.68
N ILE A 202 -23.86 -12.93 21.95
CA ILE A 202 -24.33 -14.29 22.30
C ILE A 202 -24.04 -15.29 21.18
N LYS A 203 -24.44 -14.97 19.94
CA LYS A 203 -24.30 -15.88 18.79
C LYS A 203 -22.84 -16.28 18.54
N PRO A 204 -21.87 -15.37 18.33
CA PRO A 204 -20.48 -15.75 18.08
C PRO A 204 -19.88 -16.52 19.25
N THR A 205 -20.24 -16.17 20.49
CA THR A 205 -19.78 -16.88 21.69
C THR A 205 -20.28 -18.34 21.72
N LEU A 206 -21.58 -18.56 21.48
CA LEU A 206 -22.15 -19.92 21.45
C LEU A 206 -21.60 -20.76 20.29
N VAL A 207 -21.38 -20.16 19.13
CA VAL A 207 -20.75 -20.82 17.98
C VAL A 207 -19.34 -21.27 18.36
N ALA A 208 -18.50 -20.38 18.90
CA ALA A 208 -17.15 -20.70 19.32
C ALA A 208 -17.10 -21.79 20.41
N MET A 209 -18.02 -21.75 21.38
CA MET A 209 -18.18 -22.81 22.39
C MET A 209 -18.54 -24.15 21.74
N GLY A 210 -19.48 -24.17 20.80
CA GLY A 210 -19.89 -25.38 20.07
C GLY A 210 -18.73 -26.03 19.31
N PHE A 211 -18.00 -25.25 18.51
CA PHE A 211 -16.81 -25.74 17.79
C PHE A 211 -15.72 -26.23 18.75
N THR A 212 -15.47 -25.51 19.85
CA THR A 212 -14.48 -25.92 20.85
C THR A 212 -14.88 -27.22 21.53
N LEU A 213 -16.16 -27.43 21.84
CA LEU A 213 -16.65 -28.70 22.41
C LEU A 213 -16.46 -29.87 21.43
N VAL A 214 -16.75 -29.67 20.15
CA VAL A 214 -16.50 -30.69 19.11
C VAL A 214 -15.00 -30.96 18.98
N ALA A 215 -14.15 -29.92 18.99
CA ALA A 215 -12.70 -30.07 18.97
C ALA A 215 -12.18 -30.89 20.17
N VAL A 216 -12.68 -30.63 21.38
CA VAL A 216 -12.35 -31.43 22.57
C VAL A 216 -12.81 -32.88 22.40
N GLY A 217 -14.02 -33.11 21.87
CA GLY A 217 -14.54 -34.44 21.56
C GLY A 217 -13.66 -35.19 20.56
N LEU A 218 -13.24 -34.53 19.48
CA LEU A 218 -12.32 -35.07 18.47
C LEU A 218 -10.94 -35.39 19.07
N MET A 219 -10.41 -34.54 19.94
CA MET A 219 -9.17 -34.83 20.66
C MET A 219 -9.31 -36.06 21.56
N ILE A 220 -10.41 -36.20 22.30
CA ILE A 220 -10.67 -37.39 23.12
C ILE A 220 -10.78 -38.65 22.24
N LEU A 221 -11.51 -38.57 21.12
CA LEU A 221 -11.63 -39.66 20.16
C LEU A 221 -10.27 -40.04 19.57
N GLY A 222 -9.49 -39.05 19.13
CA GLY A 222 -8.14 -39.26 18.59
C GLY A 222 -7.22 -39.98 19.57
N ARG A 223 -7.26 -39.62 20.86
CA ARG A 223 -6.52 -40.34 21.91
C ARG A 223 -6.98 -41.78 22.10
N ARG A 224 -8.28 -42.07 21.92
CA ARG A 224 -8.81 -43.45 22.02
C ARG A 224 -8.42 -44.31 20.82
N LEU A 225 -8.45 -43.73 19.62
CA LEU A 225 -8.02 -44.39 18.39
C LEU A 225 -6.51 -44.64 18.38
N GLY A 226 -5.75 -43.75 19.02
CA GLY A 226 -4.29 -43.83 19.15
C GLY A 226 -3.56 -43.76 17.81
N SER A 227 -2.26 -44.06 17.82
CA SER A 227 -1.40 -44.01 16.64
C SER A 227 -1.73 -45.06 15.56
N ARG A 228 -2.47 -46.12 15.91
CA ARG A 228 -2.86 -47.20 14.98
C ARG A 228 -3.78 -46.72 13.85
N LEU A 229 -4.60 -45.71 14.13
CA LEU A 229 -5.51 -45.08 13.16
C LEU A 229 -5.13 -43.62 12.93
N ALA A 230 -3.82 -43.31 12.98
CA ALA A 230 -3.32 -41.94 12.85
C ALA A 230 -3.85 -41.24 11.59
N VAL A 231 -3.90 -41.93 10.45
CA VAL A 231 -4.41 -41.37 9.18
C VAL A 231 -5.88 -40.95 9.31
N VAL A 232 -6.71 -41.76 9.96
CA VAL A 232 -8.13 -41.44 10.17
C VAL A 232 -8.27 -40.25 11.13
N THR A 233 -7.53 -40.24 12.24
CA THR A 233 -7.54 -39.12 13.19
C THR A 233 -7.09 -37.82 12.55
N ILE A 234 -6.01 -37.84 11.76
CA ILE A 234 -5.51 -36.69 11.00
C ILE A 234 -6.57 -36.24 9.99
N GLY A 235 -7.17 -37.16 9.24
CA GLY A 235 -8.24 -36.85 8.29
C GLY A 235 -9.44 -36.17 8.94
N LEU A 236 -9.88 -36.64 10.11
CA LEU A 236 -10.97 -36.02 10.88
C LEU A 236 -10.59 -34.61 11.36
N PHE A 237 -9.35 -34.41 11.80
CA PHE A 237 -8.88 -33.11 12.27
C PHE A 237 -8.80 -32.12 11.13
N VAL A 238 -8.23 -32.52 9.99
CA VAL A 238 -8.15 -31.69 8.78
C VAL A 238 -9.54 -31.35 8.27
N ALA A 239 -10.46 -32.31 8.19
CA ALA A 239 -11.83 -32.08 7.75
C ALA A 239 -12.57 -31.12 8.70
N PHE A 240 -12.43 -31.30 10.01
CA PHE A 240 -13.03 -30.40 11.00
C PHE A 240 -12.42 -29.00 10.93
N THR A 241 -11.10 -28.87 10.88
CA THR A 241 -10.42 -27.56 10.74
C THR A 241 -10.84 -26.84 9.46
N ALA A 242 -11.02 -27.56 8.35
CA ALA A 242 -11.52 -26.96 7.11
C ALA A 242 -12.95 -26.41 7.27
N VAL A 243 -13.86 -27.18 7.88
CA VAL A 243 -15.24 -26.73 8.15
C VAL A 243 -15.27 -25.56 9.13
N ASP A 244 -14.47 -25.64 10.20
CA ASP A 244 -14.33 -24.61 11.22
C ASP A 244 -13.85 -23.29 10.63
N LEU A 245 -12.71 -23.30 9.91
CA LEU A 245 -12.19 -22.10 9.27
C LEU A 245 -13.11 -21.57 8.16
N HIS A 246 -13.83 -22.44 7.45
CA HIS A 246 -14.81 -22.01 6.47
C HIS A 246 -16.00 -21.27 7.11
N ILE A 247 -16.50 -21.73 8.26
CA ILE A 247 -17.65 -21.09 8.91
C ILE A 247 -17.22 -19.83 9.68
N ASN A 248 -16.07 -19.89 10.36
CA ASN A 248 -15.65 -18.87 11.31
C ASN A 248 -14.64 -17.86 10.73
N ASN A 249 -14.04 -18.14 9.58
CA ASN A 249 -12.98 -17.30 9.00
C ASN A 249 -12.97 -17.32 7.46
N ALA A 250 -14.06 -17.73 6.80
CA ALA A 250 -14.14 -17.61 5.34
C ALA A 250 -14.04 -16.14 4.90
N PRO A 251 -13.56 -15.90 3.67
CA PRO A 251 -13.61 -14.59 3.07
C PRO A 251 -15.02 -14.00 3.16
N ASN A 252 -15.08 -12.77 3.59
CA ASN A 252 -16.28 -11.97 3.77
C ASN A 252 -15.96 -10.55 3.31
N GLU A 253 -16.94 -9.65 3.25
CA GLU A 253 -16.74 -8.29 2.72
C GLU A 253 -15.63 -7.50 3.43
N SER A 254 -15.33 -7.83 4.69
CA SER A 254 -14.23 -7.22 5.44
C SER A 254 -12.84 -7.75 5.04
N THR A 255 -12.76 -8.86 4.32
CA THR A 255 -11.50 -9.54 3.94
C THR A 255 -11.35 -9.76 2.43
N ALA A 256 -12.46 -9.87 1.70
CA ALA A 256 -12.53 -9.96 0.24
C ALA A 256 -13.90 -9.47 -0.26
N TYR A 257 -13.90 -8.47 -1.14
CA TYR A 257 -15.12 -8.03 -1.81
C TYR A 257 -15.53 -8.99 -2.95
N PRO A 258 -16.81 -8.97 -3.37
CA PRO A 258 -17.27 -9.68 -4.56
C PRO A 258 -16.43 -9.34 -5.79
N SER A 259 -16.22 -10.32 -6.66
CA SER A 259 -15.35 -10.17 -7.84
C SER A 259 -15.84 -9.10 -8.82
N GLU A 260 -17.15 -8.87 -8.84
CA GLU A 260 -17.86 -7.89 -9.66
C GLU A 260 -17.43 -6.46 -9.33
N MET A 261 -17.11 -6.18 -8.06
CA MET A 261 -16.60 -4.87 -7.64
C MET A 261 -15.29 -4.50 -8.36
N PHE A 262 -14.54 -5.50 -8.84
CA PHE A 262 -13.26 -5.32 -9.50
C PHE A 262 -13.36 -5.28 -11.02
N ASN A 263 -14.55 -5.04 -11.60
CA ASN A 263 -14.73 -5.04 -13.05
C ASN A 263 -13.74 -4.12 -13.79
N ALA A 264 -13.54 -2.90 -13.30
CA ALA A 264 -12.65 -1.91 -13.93
C ALA A 264 -11.17 -2.34 -13.99
N ILE A 265 -10.73 -3.27 -13.14
CA ILE A 265 -9.34 -3.79 -13.13
C ILE A 265 -9.21 -5.12 -13.91
N ARG A 266 -10.27 -5.61 -14.54
CA ARG A 266 -10.18 -6.77 -15.41
C ARG A 266 -9.57 -6.39 -16.76
N GLN A 267 -8.76 -7.27 -17.35
CA GLN A 267 -8.20 -7.03 -18.69
C GLN A 267 -9.27 -6.96 -19.77
N ASP A 268 -10.33 -7.75 -19.62
CA ASP A 268 -11.49 -7.86 -20.51
C ASP A 268 -12.66 -6.96 -20.09
N THR A 269 -12.40 -5.93 -19.28
CA THR A 269 -13.44 -5.07 -18.69
C THR A 269 -14.38 -4.47 -19.74
N ASP A 270 -15.65 -4.39 -19.37
CA ASP A 270 -16.69 -3.65 -20.10
C ASP A 270 -17.00 -2.28 -19.49
N ASP A 271 -16.24 -1.88 -18.48
CA ASP A 271 -16.39 -0.59 -17.80
C ASP A 271 -16.29 0.58 -18.80
N PRO A 272 -17.32 1.45 -18.87
CA PRO A 272 -17.38 2.52 -19.86
C PRO A 272 -16.34 3.60 -19.62
N THR A 273 -15.96 3.88 -18.37
CA THR A 273 -14.93 4.87 -18.03
C THR A 273 -13.58 4.40 -18.54
N ILE A 274 -13.22 3.13 -18.31
CA ILE A 274 -11.95 2.58 -18.81
C ILE A 274 -11.92 2.58 -20.34
N ARG A 275 -13.01 2.15 -20.99
CA ARG A 275 -13.12 2.17 -22.46
C ARG A 275 -12.95 3.57 -23.02
N PHE A 276 -13.66 4.55 -22.47
CA PHE A 276 -13.54 5.95 -22.85
C PHE A 276 -12.10 6.44 -22.74
N LEU A 277 -11.45 6.24 -21.59
CA LEU A 277 -10.08 6.73 -21.36
C LEU A 277 -9.08 6.10 -22.32
N LYS A 278 -9.22 4.80 -22.64
CA LYS A 278 -8.36 4.11 -23.61
C LYS A 278 -8.53 4.67 -25.02
N GLU A 279 -9.78 4.89 -25.44
CA GLU A 279 -10.07 5.46 -26.76
C GLU A 279 -9.61 6.91 -26.88
N ALA A 280 -9.87 7.72 -25.86
CA ALA A 280 -9.51 9.14 -25.83
C ALA A 280 -7.98 9.33 -25.82
N THR A 281 -7.27 8.64 -24.93
CA THR A 281 -5.80 8.70 -24.87
C THR A 281 -5.09 8.06 -26.07
N ALA A 282 -5.76 7.18 -26.83
CA ALA A 282 -5.22 6.64 -28.08
C ALA A 282 -5.43 7.60 -29.26
N ARG A 283 -6.57 8.31 -29.29
CA ARG A 283 -6.93 9.28 -30.34
C ARG A 283 -5.97 10.45 -30.39
N ASP A 284 -5.52 10.91 -29.23
CA ASP A 284 -4.72 12.13 -29.09
C ASP A 284 -3.21 11.88 -29.15
N GLN A 285 -2.78 10.63 -29.38
CA GLN A 285 -1.37 10.31 -29.48
C GLN A 285 -0.73 10.97 -30.69
N SER A 286 0.45 11.55 -30.45
CA SER A 286 1.33 12.06 -31.48
C SER A 286 2.77 11.69 -31.13
N PRO A 287 3.74 11.90 -32.02
CA PRO A 287 5.15 11.66 -31.71
C PRO A 287 5.65 12.40 -30.48
N THR A 288 5.00 13.48 -30.05
CA THR A 288 5.40 14.24 -28.85
C THR A 288 4.43 14.12 -27.67
N VAL A 289 3.20 13.65 -27.92
CA VAL A 289 2.12 13.61 -26.93
C VAL A 289 1.91 12.19 -26.40
N ARG A 290 1.90 12.07 -25.07
CA ARG A 290 1.51 10.88 -24.33
C ARG A 290 0.76 11.32 -23.08
N ASP A 291 -0.57 11.32 -23.17
CA ASP A 291 -1.43 11.86 -22.13
C ASP A 291 -1.36 11.05 -20.83
N ARG A 292 -1.52 11.75 -19.72
CA ARG A 292 -1.76 11.17 -18.40
C ARG A 292 -3.22 11.31 -18.01
N VAL A 293 -3.64 10.41 -17.13
CA VAL A 293 -4.95 10.40 -16.49
C VAL A 293 -4.85 10.52 -14.98
N GLU A 294 -5.92 10.99 -14.34
CA GLU A 294 -6.16 10.85 -12.91
C GLU A 294 -7.46 10.08 -12.66
N LEU A 295 -7.43 9.15 -11.70
CA LEU A 295 -8.58 8.34 -11.28
C LEU A 295 -8.83 8.61 -9.80
N VAL A 296 -9.85 9.42 -9.49
CA VAL A 296 -10.02 10.02 -8.16
C VAL A 296 -11.39 9.71 -7.59
N GLY A 297 -11.46 9.16 -6.38
CA GLY A 297 -12.73 8.97 -5.69
C GLY A 297 -13.64 7.89 -6.30
N LEU A 298 -13.12 7.05 -7.20
CA LEU A 298 -13.86 5.97 -7.86
C LEU A 298 -13.89 4.67 -7.03
N GLY A 299 -13.10 4.59 -5.96
CA GLY A 299 -12.95 3.40 -5.12
C GLY A 299 -11.50 2.91 -5.02
N PHE A 300 -11.25 1.97 -4.11
CA PHE A 300 -9.88 1.60 -3.69
C PHE A 300 -9.05 0.89 -4.77
N HIS A 301 -9.70 0.15 -5.67
CA HIS A 301 -9.01 -0.61 -6.71
C HIS A 301 -8.69 0.23 -7.96
N TRP A 302 -9.39 1.34 -8.18
CA TRP A 302 -9.26 2.17 -9.37
C TRP A 302 -7.87 2.77 -9.60
N PRO A 303 -7.14 3.25 -8.58
CA PRO A 303 -5.77 3.72 -8.78
C PRO A 303 -4.82 2.67 -9.37
N ASN A 304 -5.14 1.37 -9.26
CA ASN A 304 -4.38 0.28 -9.90
C ASN A 304 -4.87 -0.07 -11.32
N ALA A 305 -6.06 0.37 -11.74
CA ALA A 305 -6.60 0.09 -13.07
C ALA A 305 -5.69 0.59 -14.19
N SER A 306 -5.03 1.74 -13.96
CA SER A 306 -4.08 2.32 -14.90
C SER A 306 -2.92 1.37 -15.27
N MET A 307 -2.40 0.58 -14.33
CA MET A 307 -1.32 -0.38 -14.63
C MET A 307 -1.79 -1.51 -15.54
N ILE A 308 -3.02 -1.98 -15.36
CA ILE A 308 -3.60 -3.09 -16.13
C ILE A 308 -3.94 -2.62 -17.55
N HIS A 309 -4.49 -1.40 -17.65
CA HIS A 309 -4.93 -0.82 -18.92
C HIS A 309 -3.89 0.01 -19.65
N ARG A 310 -2.67 0.10 -19.09
CA ARG A 310 -1.54 0.89 -19.63
C ARG A 310 -1.88 2.39 -19.81
N LEU A 311 -2.65 2.94 -18.89
CA LEU A 311 -2.90 4.37 -18.79
C LEU A 311 -1.80 4.99 -17.92
N ASP A 312 -1.14 6.05 -18.38
CA ASP A 312 -0.16 6.76 -17.56
C ASP A 312 -0.90 7.57 -16.49
N ASN A 313 -0.66 7.28 -15.21
CA ASN A 313 -1.36 7.95 -14.12
C ASN A 313 -0.42 8.89 -13.35
N THR A 314 -0.87 10.10 -12.99
CA THR A 314 -0.08 11.03 -12.17
C THR A 314 -0.11 10.66 -10.68
N LEU A 315 -1.15 9.99 -10.19
CA LEU A 315 -1.29 9.62 -8.78
C LEU A 315 -1.13 8.11 -8.63
N GLY A 316 -2.06 7.30 -9.12
CA GLY A 316 -2.05 5.84 -8.97
C GLY A 316 -2.00 5.37 -7.50
N TYR A 317 -1.69 4.09 -7.29
CA TYR A 317 -1.46 3.53 -5.95
C TYR A 317 0.05 3.33 -5.72
N ASN A 318 0.64 4.06 -4.77
CA ASN A 318 2.03 3.83 -4.38
C ASN A 318 2.31 4.30 -2.94
N PRO A 319 2.59 3.38 -1.99
CA PRO A 319 2.86 3.73 -0.60
C PRO A 319 4.25 4.39 -0.37
N LEU A 320 5.13 4.39 -1.38
CA LEU A 320 6.46 5.00 -1.32
C LEU A 320 6.71 5.85 -2.58
N ARG A 321 6.59 7.16 -2.44
CA ARG A 321 6.77 8.12 -3.55
C ARG A 321 8.06 8.89 -3.42
N ILE A 322 8.65 9.27 -4.54
CA ILE A 322 9.73 10.25 -4.58
C ILE A 322 9.24 11.54 -3.89
N LYS A 323 9.98 12.01 -2.88
CA LYS A 323 9.55 13.12 -2.01
C LYS A 323 9.18 14.39 -2.80
N SER A 324 10.03 14.79 -3.76
CA SER A 324 9.77 15.99 -4.56
C SER A 324 8.51 15.87 -5.39
N TYR A 325 8.17 14.67 -5.89
CA TYR A 325 6.94 14.44 -6.62
C TYR A 325 5.72 14.62 -5.71
N ALA A 326 5.72 13.98 -4.54
CA ALA A 326 4.64 14.11 -3.57
C ALA A 326 4.44 15.56 -3.11
N GLN A 327 5.53 16.30 -2.84
CA GLN A 327 5.46 17.72 -2.47
C GLN A 327 4.95 18.61 -3.60
N ALA A 328 5.32 18.32 -4.85
CA ALA A 328 4.91 19.11 -6.00
C ALA A 328 3.46 18.85 -6.44
N THR A 329 2.93 17.64 -6.28
CA THR A 329 1.58 17.30 -6.77
C THR A 329 0.53 17.15 -5.66
N GLY A 330 0.96 16.93 -4.42
CA GLY A 330 0.09 16.53 -3.30
C GLY A 330 -0.26 15.04 -3.29
N ALA A 331 0.45 14.22 -4.07
CA ALA A 331 0.18 12.78 -4.14
C ALA A 331 0.45 12.05 -2.80
N GLU A 332 -0.57 11.35 -2.30
CA GLU A 332 -0.51 10.45 -1.14
C GLU A 332 -0.46 8.97 -1.55
N ASP A 333 -0.66 8.02 -0.62
CA ASP A 333 -0.59 6.57 -0.87
C ASP A 333 -1.53 6.14 -2.03
N HIS A 334 -2.75 6.67 -2.07
CA HIS A 334 -3.78 6.41 -3.09
C HIS A 334 -4.88 7.49 -3.06
N VAL A 335 -5.84 7.43 -3.99
CA VAL A 335 -6.91 8.44 -4.16
C VAL A 335 -8.29 7.78 -4.32
N ALA A 336 -8.59 6.84 -3.43
CA ALA A 336 -9.80 6.02 -3.45
C ALA A 336 -11.06 6.82 -3.12
N LEU A 337 -10.92 7.84 -2.26
CA LEU A 337 -11.98 8.74 -1.82
C LEU A 337 -11.73 10.16 -2.35
N PRO A 338 -12.78 10.95 -2.63
CA PRO A 338 -12.62 12.33 -3.12
C PRO A 338 -11.71 13.20 -2.24
N GLN A 339 -11.82 13.09 -0.91
CA GLN A 339 -11.08 13.91 0.05
C GLN A 339 -9.59 13.55 0.11
N GLN A 340 -9.17 12.41 -0.46
CA GLN A 340 -7.77 12.00 -0.53
C GLN A 340 -7.01 12.72 -1.65
N ARG A 341 -7.71 13.42 -2.55
CA ARG A 341 -7.05 14.29 -3.52
C ARG A 341 -6.64 15.59 -2.83
N VAL A 342 -5.36 15.67 -2.47
CA VAL A 342 -4.77 16.88 -1.87
C VAL A 342 -4.01 17.65 -2.95
N PHE A 343 -4.26 18.95 -3.07
CA PHE A 343 -3.53 19.84 -3.97
C PHE A 343 -2.35 20.48 -3.24
N SER A 344 -1.23 20.66 -3.92
CA SER A 344 -0.03 21.31 -3.37
C SER A 344 -0.03 22.81 -3.71
N ALA A 345 0.96 23.55 -3.20
CA ALA A 345 1.18 24.92 -3.65
C ALA A 345 1.49 25.00 -5.15
N LEU A 346 2.23 24.03 -5.70
CA LEU A 346 2.69 24.02 -7.10
C LEU A 346 1.68 23.44 -8.09
N MET A 347 0.73 22.66 -7.60
CA MET A 347 -0.43 22.16 -8.33
C MET A 347 -1.69 22.45 -7.49
N PRO A 348 -2.14 23.72 -7.42
CA PRO A 348 -3.26 24.12 -6.55
C PRO A 348 -4.64 23.69 -7.07
N ASN A 349 -4.75 23.35 -8.34
CA ASN A 349 -5.95 22.91 -9.05
C ASN A 349 -5.55 22.18 -10.35
N TYR A 350 -6.53 21.68 -11.11
CA TYR A 350 -6.30 21.04 -12.41
C TYR A 350 -5.96 22.00 -13.55
N ASP A 351 -6.17 23.30 -13.37
CA ASP A 351 -5.88 24.39 -14.32
C ASP A 351 -4.48 25.01 -14.09
N SER A 352 -3.57 24.25 -13.47
CA SER A 352 -2.24 24.74 -13.09
C SER A 352 -1.18 24.37 -14.12
N LEU A 353 -0.15 25.22 -14.25
CA LEU A 353 0.96 24.96 -15.18
C LEU A 353 1.64 23.60 -14.92
N LEU A 354 1.68 23.13 -13.67
CA LEU A 354 2.21 21.81 -13.36
C LEU A 354 1.30 20.69 -13.89
N ALA A 355 -0.03 20.83 -13.82
CA ALA A 355 -0.96 19.88 -14.42
C ALA A 355 -0.75 19.81 -15.94
N ASP A 356 -0.57 20.96 -16.58
CA ASP A 356 -0.28 21.04 -18.01
C ASP A 356 1.04 20.36 -18.37
N MET A 357 2.12 20.64 -17.64
CA MET A 357 3.42 20.01 -17.87
C MET A 357 3.43 18.51 -17.58
N LEU A 358 2.61 18.04 -16.64
CA LEU A 358 2.41 16.60 -16.43
C LEU A 358 1.72 15.94 -17.64
N GLY A 359 1.15 16.71 -18.56
CA GLY A 359 0.31 16.21 -19.64
C GLY A 359 -0.94 15.54 -19.09
N LEU A 360 -1.47 16.02 -17.96
CA LEU A 360 -2.69 15.49 -17.35
C LEU A 360 -3.89 15.96 -18.16
N ARG A 361 -4.35 15.11 -19.10
CA ARG A 361 -5.44 15.47 -20.02
C ARG A 361 -6.80 15.05 -19.48
N TYR A 362 -6.94 13.80 -19.03
CA TYR A 362 -8.23 13.28 -18.61
C TYR A 362 -8.28 13.01 -17.11
N ILE A 363 -9.32 13.52 -16.44
CA ILE A 363 -9.51 13.35 -15.00
C ILE A 363 -10.87 12.67 -14.80
N ALA A 364 -10.86 11.42 -14.36
CA ALA A 364 -12.06 10.67 -14.02
C ALA A 364 -12.29 10.72 -12.50
N ILE A 365 -13.45 11.23 -12.09
CA ILE A 365 -13.78 11.54 -10.70
C ILE A 365 -15.08 10.83 -10.31
N GLY A 366 -15.15 10.25 -9.11
CA GLY A 366 -16.39 9.64 -8.58
C GLY A 366 -17.44 10.62 -8.02
N VAL A 367 -17.18 11.93 -8.13
CA VAL A 367 -18.06 13.03 -7.70
C VAL A 367 -17.89 14.22 -8.67
N PRO A 368 -18.83 15.19 -8.68
CA PRO A 368 -18.65 16.42 -9.45
C PRO A 368 -17.35 17.17 -9.08
N LEU A 369 -16.70 17.77 -10.09
CA LEU A 369 -15.38 18.42 -9.94
C LEU A 369 -15.34 19.47 -8.81
N ALA A 370 -16.42 20.21 -8.63
CA ALA A 370 -16.55 21.25 -7.59
C ALA A 370 -16.43 20.74 -6.15
N GLN A 371 -16.53 19.43 -5.91
CA GLN A 371 -16.31 18.84 -4.58
C GLN A 371 -14.83 18.55 -4.28
N ILE A 372 -13.96 18.61 -5.29
CA ILE A 372 -12.54 18.28 -5.18
C ILE A 372 -11.66 19.47 -5.54
N ASP A 373 -11.90 20.10 -6.70
CA ASP A 373 -11.07 21.20 -7.17
C ASP A 373 -11.52 22.54 -6.54
N PRO A 374 -10.65 23.22 -5.76
CA PRO A 374 -10.97 24.51 -5.15
C PRO A 374 -11.31 25.63 -6.13
N GLN A 375 -10.92 25.50 -7.40
CA GLN A 375 -11.16 26.46 -8.48
C GLN A 375 -11.98 25.85 -9.64
N ALA A 376 -12.85 24.88 -9.37
CA ALA A 376 -13.70 24.23 -10.38
C ALA A 376 -14.56 25.18 -11.24
N SER A 377 -14.68 26.46 -10.88
CA SER A 377 -15.36 27.49 -11.67
C SER A 377 -14.48 28.14 -12.75
N SER A 378 -13.16 27.91 -12.76
CA SER A 378 -12.29 28.33 -13.86
C SER A 378 -12.59 27.46 -15.09
N ARG A 379 -12.96 28.10 -16.20
CA ARG A 379 -13.64 27.46 -17.35
C ARG A 379 -12.76 26.56 -18.24
N GLN A 380 -11.55 26.21 -17.81
CA GLN A 380 -10.57 25.56 -18.70
C GLN A 380 -10.73 24.04 -18.73
N VAL A 381 -10.91 23.42 -17.55
CA VAL A 381 -11.22 22.00 -17.44
C VAL A 381 -12.72 21.80 -17.57
N HIS A 382 -13.15 20.98 -18.53
CA HIS A 382 -14.57 20.80 -18.85
C HIS A 382 -14.96 19.33 -18.91
N GLU A 383 -16.21 19.03 -18.56
CA GLU A 383 -16.75 17.67 -18.62
C GLU A 383 -16.90 17.23 -20.07
N VAL A 384 -16.41 16.02 -20.38
CA VAL A 384 -16.46 15.41 -21.72
C VAL A 384 -17.24 14.11 -21.76
N ALA A 385 -17.41 13.45 -20.62
CA ALA A 385 -18.26 12.28 -20.47
C ALA A 385 -18.73 12.11 -19.03
N HIS A 386 -19.85 11.42 -18.85
CA HIS A 386 -20.38 11.05 -17.56
C HIS A 386 -21.04 9.68 -17.66
N PHE A 387 -20.60 8.77 -16.79
CA PHE A 387 -21.12 7.42 -16.63
C PHE A 387 -21.57 7.23 -15.18
N GLU A 388 -22.30 6.15 -14.91
CA GLU A 388 -22.74 5.83 -13.54
C GLU A 388 -21.55 5.82 -12.57
N GLY A 389 -21.53 6.76 -11.62
CA GLY A 389 -20.46 6.88 -10.63
C GLY A 389 -19.13 7.45 -11.14
N SER A 390 -19.08 8.03 -12.35
CA SER A 390 -17.83 8.55 -12.93
C SER A 390 -18.05 9.76 -13.85
N TRP A 391 -17.53 10.92 -13.47
CA TRP A 391 -17.45 12.13 -14.28
C TRP A 391 -16.06 12.23 -14.90
N ILE A 392 -15.97 12.48 -16.20
CA ILE A 392 -14.70 12.60 -16.92
C ILE A 392 -14.55 14.02 -17.43
N TYR A 393 -13.45 14.65 -17.05
CA TYR A 393 -13.09 16.00 -17.45
C TYR A 393 -11.85 15.99 -18.34
N GLU A 394 -11.76 16.97 -19.23
CA GLU A 394 -10.60 17.20 -20.10
C GLU A 394 -9.92 18.54 -19.77
N ASN A 395 -8.60 18.51 -19.63
CA ASN A 395 -7.73 19.68 -19.66
C ASN A 395 -7.17 19.89 -21.09
N PRO A 396 -7.62 20.93 -21.82
CA PRO A 396 -7.17 21.17 -23.19
C PRO A 396 -5.76 21.79 -23.29
N ASN A 397 -5.18 22.26 -22.18
CA ASN A 397 -3.92 23.03 -22.17
C ASN A 397 -2.67 22.18 -21.99
N THR A 398 -2.82 20.85 -21.93
CA THR A 398 -1.71 19.92 -21.69
C THR A 398 -0.51 20.16 -22.60
N LEU A 399 0.69 20.05 -22.02
CA LEU A 399 1.93 20.06 -22.77
C LEU A 399 2.25 18.66 -23.31
N PRO A 400 2.99 18.58 -24.43
CA PRO A 400 3.56 17.33 -24.91
C PRO A 400 4.41 16.63 -23.83
N ARG A 401 4.54 15.30 -23.95
CA ARG A 401 5.41 14.49 -23.09
C ARG A 401 6.88 14.82 -23.32
N VAL A 402 7.28 15.10 -24.57
CA VAL A 402 8.63 15.54 -24.93
C VAL A 402 8.60 16.87 -25.67
N LEU A 403 9.52 17.77 -25.34
CA LEU A 403 9.67 19.08 -25.97
C LEU A 403 11.12 19.34 -26.35
N PHE A 404 11.33 20.06 -27.46
CA PHE A 404 12.57 20.78 -27.72
C PHE A 404 12.41 22.23 -27.27
N VAL A 405 13.33 22.72 -26.44
CA VAL A 405 13.35 24.13 -26.02
C VAL A 405 14.73 24.74 -26.27
N PRO A 406 14.82 25.91 -26.92
CA PRO A 406 16.10 26.49 -27.30
C PRO A 406 16.83 27.15 -26.12
N GLN A 407 16.13 27.52 -25.05
CA GLN A 407 16.68 28.33 -23.97
C GLN A 407 16.66 27.59 -22.63
N ALA A 408 17.63 27.89 -21.77
CA ALA A 408 17.66 27.44 -20.38
C ALA A 408 17.90 28.60 -19.43
N ALA A 409 17.26 28.55 -18.27
CA ALA A 409 17.47 29.45 -17.14
C ALA A 409 17.63 28.65 -15.85
N THR A 410 18.34 29.18 -14.86
CA THR A 410 18.41 28.57 -13.52
C THR A 410 17.22 28.98 -12.68
N ALA A 411 16.72 28.07 -11.84
CA ALA A 411 15.71 28.37 -10.83
C ALA A 411 15.98 27.64 -9.51
N ASP A 412 15.45 28.18 -8.42
CA ASP A 412 15.39 27.51 -7.13
C ASP A 412 14.12 26.64 -7.07
N PHE A 413 14.30 25.33 -7.30
CA PHE A 413 13.18 24.39 -7.29
C PHE A 413 12.55 24.20 -5.91
N ASP A 414 13.31 24.35 -4.82
CA ASP A 414 12.76 24.21 -3.48
C ASP A 414 11.87 25.40 -3.14
N GLN A 415 12.27 26.61 -3.58
CA GLN A 415 11.43 27.80 -3.50
C GLN A 415 10.15 27.62 -4.32
N ILE A 416 10.24 27.17 -5.57
CA ILE A 416 9.07 26.94 -6.44
C ILE A 416 8.11 25.91 -5.82
N ILE A 417 8.59 24.79 -5.29
CA ILE A 417 7.75 23.79 -4.60
C ILE A 417 7.06 24.42 -3.38
N LYS A 418 7.79 25.21 -2.59
CA LYS A 418 7.28 25.79 -1.35
C LYS A 418 6.24 26.88 -1.59
N THR A 419 6.45 27.74 -2.58
CA THR A 419 5.57 28.90 -2.84
C THR A 419 4.51 28.63 -3.90
N GLY A 420 4.71 27.64 -4.76
CA GLY A 420 3.88 27.40 -5.93
C GLY A 420 4.09 28.39 -7.08
N GLN A 421 5.08 29.29 -6.97
CA GLN A 421 5.27 30.40 -7.89
C GLN A 421 6.34 30.07 -8.93
N TRP A 422 5.96 30.10 -10.20
CA TRP A 422 6.89 30.04 -11.33
C TRP A 422 7.56 31.40 -11.56
N PRO A 423 8.78 31.45 -12.14
CA PRO A 423 9.40 32.70 -12.54
C PRO A 423 8.49 33.53 -13.46
N GLU A 424 8.52 34.84 -13.33
CA GLU A 424 7.71 35.75 -14.14
C GLU A 424 7.99 35.55 -15.64
N GLY A 425 6.93 35.43 -16.44
CA GLY A 425 7.04 35.21 -17.88
C GLY A 425 7.55 33.83 -18.30
N PHE A 426 7.66 32.87 -17.38
CA PHE A 426 8.09 31.51 -17.70
C PHE A 426 7.12 30.81 -18.65
N ASP A 427 7.62 30.39 -19.81
CA ASP A 427 6.92 29.56 -20.79
C ASP A 427 7.71 28.26 -21.00
N PRO A 428 7.18 27.10 -20.52
CA PRO A 428 7.85 25.81 -20.65
C PRO A 428 7.99 25.32 -22.09
N ARG A 429 7.35 25.98 -23.08
CA ARG A 429 7.53 25.70 -24.51
C ARG A 429 8.76 26.41 -25.10
N LYS A 430 9.34 27.38 -24.39
CA LYS A 430 10.46 28.21 -24.87
C LYS A 430 11.71 28.05 -24.03
N THR A 431 11.54 27.85 -22.72
CA THR A 431 12.63 27.82 -21.76
C THR A 431 12.52 26.59 -20.86
N VAL A 432 13.64 25.93 -20.59
CA VAL A 432 13.75 24.96 -19.49
C VAL A 432 14.35 25.63 -18.25
N LEU A 433 13.75 25.40 -17.09
CA LEU A 433 14.36 25.75 -15.81
C LEU A 433 15.24 24.61 -15.34
N LEU A 434 16.49 24.90 -14.99
CA LEU A 434 17.47 23.96 -14.48
C LEU A 434 17.88 24.32 -13.04
N GLY A 435 18.44 23.35 -12.32
CA GLY A 435 18.96 23.59 -10.96
C GLY A 435 20.13 24.58 -10.94
N ALA A 436 20.42 25.14 -9.76
CA ALA A 436 21.55 26.04 -9.56
C ALA A 436 22.88 25.37 -9.97
N GLY A 437 23.69 26.07 -10.78
CA GLY A 437 24.97 25.56 -11.27
C GLY A 437 24.90 24.75 -12.57
N ALA A 438 23.71 24.45 -13.09
CA ALA A 438 23.55 23.85 -14.41
C ALA A 438 23.98 24.81 -15.53
N PRO A 439 24.51 24.30 -16.66
CA PRO A 439 24.95 25.14 -17.76
C PRO A 439 23.77 25.88 -18.38
N VAL A 440 23.71 27.19 -18.17
CA VAL A 440 22.75 28.07 -18.86
C VAL A 440 23.32 28.51 -20.20
N GLY A 441 22.43 28.61 -21.19
CA GLY A 441 22.78 28.98 -22.55
C GLY A 441 21.73 28.49 -23.54
N GLY A 442 21.80 29.04 -24.75
CA GLY A 442 20.83 28.78 -25.81
C GLY A 442 20.50 30.07 -26.57
N ALA A 443 20.56 30.02 -27.89
CA ALA A 443 20.09 31.11 -28.73
C ALA A 443 18.60 30.89 -29.04
N PRO A 444 17.76 31.95 -29.10
CA PRO A 444 16.39 31.80 -29.59
C PRO A 444 16.40 31.12 -30.95
N ALA A 445 15.44 30.19 -31.15
CA ALA A 445 15.24 29.59 -32.46
C ALA A 445 14.84 30.66 -33.48
N PRO A 446 15.14 30.49 -34.79
CA PRO A 446 14.70 31.42 -35.82
C PRO A 446 13.18 31.62 -35.79
N GLU A 447 12.72 32.86 -35.99
CA GLU A 447 11.28 33.18 -36.02
C GLU A 447 10.53 32.31 -37.03
N GLY A 448 9.35 31.81 -36.63
CA GLY A 448 8.53 30.92 -37.47
C GLY A 448 8.95 29.45 -37.47
N THR A 449 10.01 29.06 -36.75
CA THR A 449 10.40 27.65 -36.62
C THR A 449 9.39 26.88 -35.77
N ASP A 450 8.77 25.85 -36.35
CA ASP A 450 7.90 24.92 -35.63
C ASP A 450 8.73 23.90 -34.82
N LEU A 451 8.97 24.23 -33.55
CA LEU A 451 9.76 23.41 -32.64
C LEU A 451 9.10 22.07 -32.29
N THR A 452 7.80 21.90 -32.55
CA THR A 452 7.09 20.64 -32.25
C THR A 452 7.55 19.49 -33.14
N LYS A 453 8.15 19.79 -34.30
CA LYS A 453 8.71 18.81 -35.23
C LYS A 453 10.17 18.46 -34.94
N ALA A 454 10.81 19.16 -34.01
CA ALA A 454 12.21 18.94 -33.66
C ALA A 454 12.44 17.68 -32.82
N VAL A 455 11.38 17.07 -32.29
CA VAL A 455 11.45 15.88 -31.43
C VAL A 455 10.33 14.91 -31.72
N ALA A 456 10.61 13.61 -31.57
CA ALA A 456 9.64 12.54 -31.67
C ALA A 456 10.04 11.36 -30.78
N ILE A 457 9.13 10.90 -29.92
CA ILE A 457 9.25 9.63 -29.20
C ILE A 457 9.13 8.51 -30.22
N THR A 458 10.17 7.67 -30.31
CA THR A 458 10.23 6.53 -31.24
C THR A 458 9.99 5.21 -30.52
N ALA A 459 10.37 5.11 -29.24
CA ALA A 459 10.04 4.01 -28.36
C ALA A 459 9.86 4.50 -26.91
N TYR A 460 8.87 3.94 -26.21
CA TYR A 460 8.59 4.29 -24.82
C TYR A 460 8.34 3.03 -23.99
N HIS A 461 9.32 2.68 -23.15
CA HIS A 461 9.28 1.53 -22.23
C HIS A 461 9.60 1.97 -20.80
N ASN A 462 9.30 1.12 -19.82
CA ASN A 462 9.45 1.45 -18.40
C ASN A 462 10.89 1.84 -18.01
N ALA A 463 11.90 1.22 -18.64
CA ALA A 463 13.32 1.44 -18.32
C ALA A 463 14.11 2.07 -19.47
N THR A 464 13.49 2.32 -20.61
CA THR A 464 14.15 2.87 -21.80
C THR A 464 13.18 3.78 -22.56
N VAL A 465 13.64 4.98 -22.94
CA VAL A 465 12.89 5.90 -23.80
C VAL A 465 13.79 6.38 -24.91
N GLU A 466 13.35 6.23 -26.16
CA GLU A 466 14.10 6.62 -27.36
C GLU A 466 13.40 7.80 -28.04
N ILE A 467 14.16 8.85 -28.32
CA ILE A 467 13.68 10.10 -28.91
C ILE A 467 14.55 10.42 -30.12
N ALA A 468 13.89 10.54 -31.28
CA ALA A 468 14.50 11.14 -32.47
C ALA A 468 14.47 12.66 -32.34
N VAL A 469 15.57 13.31 -32.69
CA VAL A 469 15.76 14.76 -32.59
C VAL A 469 16.20 15.29 -33.95
N ASP A 470 15.61 16.41 -34.37
CA ASP A 470 16.03 17.24 -35.50
C ASP A 470 16.09 18.70 -35.02
N ALA A 471 17.15 19.02 -34.29
CA ALA A 471 17.29 20.26 -33.55
C ALA A 471 17.73 21.40 -34.51
N PRO A 472 16.93 22.47 -34.68
CA PRO A 472 17.28 23.58 -35.58
C PRO A 472 18.47 24.41 -35.07
N VAL A 473 18.67 24.42 -33.75
CA VAL A 473 19.74 25.09 -33.03
C VAL A 473 20.18 24.21 -31.87
N GLU A 474 21.30 24.53 -31.23
CA GLU A 474 21.63 23.94 -29.92
C GLU A 474 20.50 24.25 -28.92
N GLY A 475 20.07 23.25 -28.17
CA GLY A 475 18.97 23.40 -27.23
C GLY A 475 18.84 22.22 -26.28
N TRP A 476 17.64 22.07 -25.72
CA TRP A 476 17.35 21.10 -24.68
C TRP A 476 16.17 20.22 -25.07
N ILE A 477 16.32 18.92 -24.87
CA ILE A 477 15.20 17.97 -24.91
C ILE A 477 14.68 17.83 -23.50
N VAL A 478 13.44 18.26 -23.26
CA VAL A 478 12.76 18.10 -21.98
C VAL A 478 11.79 16.93 -22.11
N LEU A 479 11.97 15.91 -21.29
CA LEU A 479 11.04 14.80 -21.15
C LEU A 479 10.30 14.95 -19.83
N ASN A 480 9.00 15.21 -19.90
CA ASN A 480 8.11 15.47 -18.75
C ASN A 480 7.78 14.19 -17.97
N ASP A 481 8.80 13.38 -17.69
CA ASP A 481 8.80 12.25 -16.77
C ASP A 481 9.65 12.57 -15.55
N VAL A 482 9.31 11.95 -14.42
CA VAL A 482 9.96 12.23 -13.15
C VAL A 482 11.47 11.92 -13.22
N TYR A 483 12.29 12.90 -12.85
CA TYR A 483 13.73 12.78 -12.71
C TYR A 483 14.09 11.80 -11.59
N HIS A 484 15.09 10.95 -11.86
CA HIS A 484 15.73 10.12 -10.87
C HIS A 484 17.21 9.98 -11.23
N ARG A 485 18.12 10.05 -10.26
CA ARG A 485 19.58 10.05 -10.49
C ARG A 485 20.14 8.74 -11.08
N TRP A 486 19.30 7.71 -11.20
CA TRP A 486 19.67 6.40 -11.77
C TRP A 486 19.31 6.27 -13.26
N TRP A 487 18.67 7.30 -13.83
CA TRP A 487 18.59 7.42 -15.28
C TRP A 487 19.95 7.88 -15.83
N GLY A 488 20.39 7.24 -16.91
CA GLY A 488 21.45 7.71 -17.78
C GLY A 488 20.88 8.09 -19.15
N ALA A 489 21.58 8.92 -19.90
CA ALA A 489 21.21 9.29 -21.26
C ALA A 489 22.42 9.15 -22.20
N THR A 490 22.12 8.85 -23.46
CA THR A 490 23.10 8.91 -24.55
C THR A 490 22.57 9.73 -25.72
N VAL A 491 23.42 10.53 -26.35
CA VAL A 491 23.15 11.24 -27.61
C VAL A 491 24.08 10.63 -28.66
N ASP A 492 23.50 10.02 -29.69
CA ASP A 492 24.22 9.26 -30.73
C ASP A 492 25.19 8.21 -30.16
N GLY A 493 24.73 7.53 -29.10
CA GLY A 493 25.50 6.48 -28.41
C GLY A 493 26.62 6.98 -27.49
N ARG A 494 26.76 8.29 -27.30
CA ARG A 494 27.72 8.89 -26.34
C ARG A 494 27.01 9.36 -25.09
N ASP A 495 27.59 9.10 -23.92
CA ASP A 495 27.03 9.52 -22.63
C ASP A 495 26.77 11.04 -22.60
N ALA A 496 25.56 11.41 -22.15
CA ALA A 496 25.14 12.79 -22.00
C ALA A 496 24.59 13.02 -20.58
N PRO A 497 24.91 14.14 -19.92
CA PRO A 497 24.39 14.45 -18.59
C PRO A 497 22.88 14.69 -18.65
N ILE A 498 22.17 14.15 -17.66
CA ILE A 498 20.76 14.46 -17.43
C ILE A 498 20.68 15.53 -16.36
N GLU A 499 20.00 16.63 -16.67
CA GLU A 499 19.68 17.67 -15.71
C GLU A 499 18.26 17.49 -15.16
N LYS A 500 18.08 17.80 -13.88
CA LYS A 500 16.76 17.96 -13.29
C LYS A 500 16.18 19.29 -13.80
N ALA A 501 15.01 19.21 -14.40
CA ALA A 501 14.38 20.30 -15.14
C ALA A 501 12.97 20.58 -14.63
N ASN A 502 12.54 21.84 -14.66
CA ASN A 502 11.17 22.26 -14.35
C ASN A 502 10.62 21.58 -13.08
N VAL A 503 11.43 21.59 -12.01
CA VAL A 503 11.17 20.99 -10.70
C VAL A 503 11.15 19.45 -10.67
N LEU A 504 10.47 18.78 -11.60
CA LEU A 504 10.24 17.32 -11.51
C LEU A 504 10.85 16.53 -12.66
N PHE A 505 11.13 17.17 -13.79
CA PHE A 505 11.37 16.50 -15.06
C PHE A 505 12.85 16.34 -15.37
N ARG A 506 13.16 15.70 -16.49
CA ARG A 506 14.52 15.46 -16.95
C ARG A 506 14.79 16.18 -18.26
N ALA A 507 15.96 16.76 -18.39
CA ALA A 507 16.40 17.40 -19.62
C ALA A 507 17.82 16.98 -20.03
N VAL A 508 18.06 16.94 -21.34
CA VAL A 508 19.38 16.68 -21.93
C VAL A 508 19.67 17.73 -22.98
N LYS A 509 20.87 18.31 -22.92
CA LYS A 509 21.33 19.27 -23.91
C LYS A 509 21.73 18.55 -25.20
N VAL A 510 21.31 19.08 -26.35
CA VAL A 510 21.63 18.53 -27.68
C VAL A 510 22.20 19.63 -28.59
N PRO A 511 23.22 19.32 -29.41
CA PRO A 511 23.66 20.20 -30.49
C PRO A 511 22.57 20.39 -31.56
N ALA A 512 22.80 21.33 -32.48
CA ALA A 512 21.99 21.45 -33.69
C ALA A 512 22.23 20.25 -34.62
N GLY A 513 21.17 19.79 -35.28
CA GLY A 513 21.19 18.68 -36.22
C GLY A 513 20.35 17.49 -35.78
N LYS A 514 20.56 16.37 -36.49
CA LYS A 514 19.82 15.12 -36.27
C LYS A 514 20.54 14.24 -35.27
N HIS A 515 19.81 13.82 -34.23
CA HIS A 515 20.34 13.01 -33.16
C HIS A 515 19.37 11.91 -32.72
N THR A 516 19.92 10.85 -32.14
CA THR A 516 19.15 9.85 -31.39
C THR A 516 19.47 10.00 -29.91
N LEU A 517 18.47 10.35 -29.11
CA LEU A 517 18.56 10.43 -27.66
C LEU A 517 17.94 9.19 -27.03
N VAL A 518 18.69 8.49 -26.18
CA VAL A 518 18.21 7.31 -25.46
C VAL A 518 18.39 7.50 -23.96
N PHE A 519 17.29 7.48 -23.22
CA PHE A 519 17.28 7.39 -21.75
C PHE A 519 17.25 5.92 -21.32
N THR A 520 18.08 5.52 -20.35
CA THR A 520 18.07 4.16 -19.77
C THR A 520 18.14 4.21 -18.24
N PHE A 521 17.30 3.43 -17.56
CA PHE A 521 17.31 3.32 -16.10
C PHE A 521 18.27 2.22 -15.63
N HIS A 522 19.20 2.55 -14.74
CA HIS A 522 20.24 1.65 -14.26
C HIS A 522 20.14 1.39 -12.74
N PRO A 523 19.17 0.59 -12.27
CA PRO A 523 18.88 0.45 -10.84
C PRO A 523 20.06 -0.12 -10.04
N PHE A 524 20.75 -1.12 -10.57
CA PHE A 524 21.88 -1.74 -9.88
C PHE A 524 23.11 -0.84 -9.83
N ARG A 525 23.46 -0.21 -10.97
CA ARG A 525 24.59 0.73 -11.04
C ARG A 525 24.35 1.92 -10.10
N GLY A 526 23.14 2.46 -10.13
CA GLY A 526 22.72 3.56 -9.27
C GLY A 526 22.77 3.21 -7.78
N ALA A 527 22.16 2.08 -7.40
CA ALA A 527 22.19 1.61 -6.01
C ALA A 527 23.63 1.40 -5.49
N ILE A 528 24.52 0.82 -6.30
CA ILE A 528 25.93 0.66 -5.93
C ILE A 528 26.62 2.02 -5.77
N ALA A 529 26.35 2.98 -6.66
CA ALA A 529 26.92 4.32 -6.56
C ALA A 529 26.49 5.04 -5.27
N ASP A 530 25.20 4.97 -4.91
CA ASP A 530 24.69 5.57 -3.67
C ASP A 530 25.28 4.92 -2.42
N LEU A 531 25.38 3.58 -2.41
CA LEU A 531 25.98 2.87 -1.29
C LEU A 531 27.47 3.22 -1.13
N LYS A 532 28.21 3.34 -2.24
CA LYS A 532 29.61 3.81 -2.21
C LYS A 532 29.69 5.23 -1.65
N ALA A 533 28.91 6.16 -2.18
CA ALA A 533 28.92 7.55 -1.69
C ALA A 533 28.56 7.66 -0.19
N LYS A 534 27.69 6.78 0.32
CA LYS A 534 27.27 6.78 1.72
C LYS A 534 28.25 6.13 2.69
N TYR A 535 28.97 5.08 2.27
CA TYR A 535 29.78 4.25 3.18
C TYR A 535 31.27 4.17 2.83
N LEU A 536 31.68 4.67 1.67
CA LEU A 536 33.06 4.68 1.17
C LEU A 536 33.37 6.06 0.56
N PRO A 537 33.47 7.11 1.40
CA PRO A 537 33.67 8.49 0.96
C PRO A 537 35.03 8.74 0.30
#